data_AF-A0A953HCF1-F1
#
_entry.id   AF-A0A953HCF1-F1
#
_cell.length_a   1.000
_cell.length_b   1.000
_cell.length_c   1.000
_cell.angle_alpha   90.00
_cell.angle_beta   90.00
_cell.angle_gamma   90.00
#
_symmetry.space_group_name_H-M   'P 1'
#
loop_
_entity.id
_entity.type
_entity.pdbx_description
1 polymer ?
#
loop_
_entity_poly.entity_id
_entity_poly.type
_entity_poly.pdbx_seq_one_letter_code
_entity_poly.pdbx_strand_id
1 'polypeptide(L)'
;VHSNLRMSPEKACERVLKALDNPYVRILGHPTGRLLLSREGYPVDIKAVIDKCAERNIVIELNTNPRRLDIDWSWVNYAISKGVLLSLNPDAHSVEGIDHIEYGILSAQKSMLTKENNLSSFSLPEIQQYLGV
;
A
#
# COMPACT_ATOMS: atom_id res chain seq x y z
N VAL A 1 -7.44 -10.78 3.96
CA VAL A 1 -7.24 -9.54 4.75
C VAL A 1 -8.53 -8.74 4.88
N HIS A 2 -9.45 -8.77 3.89
CA HIS A 2 -10.75 -8.05 3.95
C HIS A 2 -11.93 -8.77 4.60
N SER A 3 -11.66 -9.85 5.32
CA SER A 3 -12.65 -10.65 6.05
C SER A 3 -12.16 -10.89 7.48
N ASN A 4 -13.11 -11.03 8.41
CA ASN A 4 -12.88 -11.11 9.86
C ASN A 4 -12.08 -9.92 10.39
N LEU A 5 -12.66 -8.72 10.33
CA LEU A 5 -11.98 -7.47 10.69
C LEU A 5 -12.15 -7.06 12.17
N ARG A 6 -12.98 -7.78 12.93
CA ARG A 6 -13.13 -7.57 14.37
C ARG A 6 -12.06 -8.39 15.10
N MET A 7 -10.99 -7.73 15.52
CA MET A 7 -9.93 -8.32 16.34
C MET A 7 -9.24 -7.25 17.20
N SER A 8 -8.48 -7.67 18.20
CA SER A 8 -7.66 -6.74 18.99
C SER A 8 -6.53 -6.16 18.13
N PRO A 9 -6.02 -4.96 18.44
CA PRO A 9 -4.91 -4.34 17.72
C PRO A 9 -3.69 -5.25 17.57
N GLU A 10 -3.36 -6.01 18.62
CA GLU A 10 -2.22 -6.94 18.64
C GLU A 10 -2.41 -8.05 17.61
N LYS A 11 -3.60 -8.66 17.58
CA LYS A 11 -3.95 -9.71 16.61
C LYS A 11 -3.98 -9.18 15.18
N ALA A 12 -4.44 -7.95 14.99
CA ALA A 12 -4.45 -7.30 13.68
C ALA A 12 -3.03 -7.10 13.16
N CYS A 13 -2.15 -6.56 14.00
CA CYS A 13 -0.77 -6.31 13.65
C CYS A 13 -0.02 -7.63 13.38
N GLU A 14 -0.14 -8.62 14.29
CA GLU A 14 0.49 -9.95 14.13
C GLU A 14 0.08 -10.61 12.81
N ARG A 15 -1.21 -10.55 12.45
CA ARG A 15 -1.72 -11.13 11.21
C ARG A 15 -1.04 -10.52 9.98
N VAL A 16 -0.86 -9.20 9.94
CA VAL A 16 -0.23 -8.51 8.81
C VAL A 16 1.26 -8.80 8.78
N LEU A 17 1.95 -8.65 9.92
CA LEU A 17 3.39 -8.88 10.01
C LEU A 17 3.77 -10.31 9.62
N LYS A 18 2.97 -11.30 10.04
CA LYS A 18 3.17 -12.70 9.66
C LYS A 18 2.98 -12.93 8.16
N ALA A 19 2.09 -12.20 7.49
CA ALA A 19 1.95 -12.29 6.05
C ALA A 19 3.20 -11.76 5.33
N LEU A 20 3.82 -10.69 5.87
CA LEU A 20 5.06 -10.10 5.34
C LEU A 20 6.31 -10.98 5.55
N ASP A 21 6.23 -12.04 6.36
CA ASP A 21 7.31 -13.01 6.49
C ASP A 21 7.40 -14.00 5.31
N ASN A 22 6.41 -14.02 4.43
CA ASN A 22 6.46 -14.86 3.24
C ASN A 22 7.44 -14.28 2.19
N PRO A 23 8.46 -15.05 1.75
CA PRO A 23 9.52 -14.55 0.87
C PRO A 23 9.05 -14.20 -0.56
N TYR A 24 7.84 -14.60 -0.93
CA TYR A 24 7.25 -14.35 -2.24
C TYR A 24 6.37 -13.09 -2.26
N VAL A 25 6.11 -12.46 -1.12
CA VAL A 25 5.38 -11.19 -1.10
C VAL A 25 6.23 -10.11 -1.75
N ARG A 26 5.59 -9.30 -2.60
CA ARG A 26 6.21 -8.18 -3.31
C ARG A 26 5.50 -6.87 -3.02
N ILE A 27 4.16 -6.89 -2.99
CA ILE A 27 3.32 -5.73 -2.72
C ILE A 27 2.33 -6.06 -1.61
N LEU A 28 2.24 -5.20 -0.59
CA LEU A 28 1.19 -5.21 0.42
C LEU A 28 0.04 -4.31 -0.03
N GLY A 29 -1.09 -4.91 -0.45
CA GLY A 29 -2.28 -4.18 -0.87
C GLY A 29 -3.04 -3.52 0.28
N HIS A 30 -3.55 -2.29 0.06
CA HIS A 30 -4.43 -1.47 0.94
C HIS A 30 -4.52 -2.03 2.36
N PRO A 31 -3.47 -1.83 3.18
CA PRO A 31 -3.33 -2.59 4.40
C PRO A 31 -4.51 -2.27 5.30
N THR A 32 -4.74 -1.03 5.76
CA THR A 32 -5.77 -0.74 6.77
C THR A 32 -7.14 -1.34 6.45
N GLY A 33 -7.48 -1.52 5.17
CA GLY A 33 -8.72 -2.10 4.73
C GLY A 33 -9.89 -1.16 5.00
N ARG A 34 -9.62 0.12 5.27
CA ARG A 34 -10.63 1.15 5.47
C ARG A 34 -11.53 1.28 4.25
N LEU A 35 -12.78 1.68 4.51
CA LEU A 35 -13.70 2.18 3.50
C LEU A 35 -14.20 3.53 3.98
N LEU A 36 -13.76 4.60 3.33
CA LEU A 36 -14.15 5.97 3.63
C LEU A 36 -15.68 6.08 3.67
N LEU A 37 -16.18 6.76 4.69
CA LEU A 37 -17.61 6.95 4.97
C LEU A 37 -18.43 5.67 5.23
N SER A 38 -17.78 4.51 5.40
CA SER A 38 -18.49 3.24 5.59
C SER A 38 -17.93 2.38 6.72
N ARG A 39 -16.62 2.16 6.74
CA ARG A 39 -15.97 1.25 7.69
C ARG A 39 -14.60 1.77 8.06
N GLU A 40 -14.36 1.91 9.36
CA GLU A 40 -13.03 2.19 9.88
C GLU A 40 -12.03 1.07 9.49
N GLY A 41 -10.78 1.43 9.27
CA GLY A 41 -9.72 0.45 9.02
C GLY A 41 -9.51 -0.48 10.23
N TYR A 42 -8.84 -1.59 10.02
CA TYR A 42 -8.39 -2.41 11.14
C TYR A 42 -7.37 -1.63 12.01
N PRO A 43 -7.30 -1.92 13.32
CA PRO A 43 -6.37 -1.24 14.23
C PRO A 43 -4.96 -1.82 14.09
N VAL A 44 -4.29 -1.56 12.97
CA VAL A 44 -2.91 -2.01 12.72
C VAL A 44 -1.92 -0.89 12.93
N ASP A 45 -0.80 -1.25 13.53
CA ASP A 45 0.36 -0.39 13.63
C ASP A 45 1.02 -0.24 12.25
N ILE A 46 0.64 0.82 11.54
CA ILE A 46 1.17 1.12 10.20
C ILE A 46 2.67 1.43 10.24
N LYS A 47 3.17 1.98 11.35
CA LYS A 47 4.60 2.21 11.51
C LYS A 47 5.36 0.88 11.52
N ALA A 48 4.91 -0.08 12.32
CA ALA A 48 5.50 -1.42 12.38
C ALA A 48 5.41 -2.16 11.03
N VAL A 49 4.29 -2.00 10.32
CA VAL A 49 4.12 -2.56 8.96
C VAL A 49 5.12 -1.96 7.98
N ILE A 50 5.31 -0.64 7.98
CA ILE A 50 6.29 0.04 7.12
C ILE A 50 7.71 -0.41 7.46
N ASP A 51 8.05 -0.48 8.74
CA ASP A 51 9.36 -0.97 9.19
C ASP A 51 9.62 -2.40 8.70
N LYS A 52 8.63 -3.29 8.79
CA LYS A 52 8.72 -4.66 8.28
C LYS A 52 8.83 -4.73 6.76
N CYS A 53 8.10 -3.88 6.04
CA CYS A 53 8.18 -3.80 4.58
C CYS A 53 9.58 -3.37 4.13
N ALA A 54 10.20 -2.42 4.84
CA ALA A 54 11.59 -2.01 4.59
C ALA A 54 12.58 -3.16 4.79
N GLU A 55 12.45 -3.92 5.90
CA GLU A 55 13.31 -5.08 6.17
C GLU A 55 13.20 -6.19 5.10
N ARG A 56 12.02 -6.32 4.48
CA ARG A 56 11.70 -7.40 3.54
C ARG A 56 11.72 -6.98 2.08
N ASN A 57 12.03 -5.70 1.78
CA ASN A 57 11.94 -5.12 0.44
C ASN A 57 10.55 -5.29 -0.20
N ILE A 58 9.49 -5.11 0.59
CA ILE A 58 8.09 -5.20 0.16
C ILE A 58 7.58 -3.79 -0.13
N VAL A 59 6.97 -3.61 -1.31
CA VAL A 59 6.29 -2.37 -1.71
C VAL A 59 4.96 -2.25 -0.99
N ILE A 60 4.53 -1.03 -0.67
CA ILE A 60 3.19 -0.78 -0.10
C ILE A 60 2.29 -0.15 -1.16
N GLU A 61 1.09 -0.69 -1.31
CA GLU A 61 0.08 -0.08 -2.16
C GLU A 61 -0.41 1.25 -1.57
N LEU A 62 -0.42 2.29 -2.42
CA LEU A 62 -1.24 3.48 -2.26
C LEU A 62 -2.48 3.30 -3.13
N ASN A 63 -3.53 2.73 -2.55
CA ASN A 63 -4.73 2.36 -3.27
C ASN A 63 -5.49 3.60 -3.71
N THR A 64 -5.76 3.71 -5.01
CA THR A 64 -6.31 4.93 -5.59
C THR A 64 -7.83 4.92 -5.66
N ASN A 65 -8.49 3.83 -5.26
CA ASN A 65 -9.94 3.77 -5.21
C ASN A 65 -10.46 4.88 -4.26
N PRO A 66 -11.38 5.76 -4.70
CA PRO A 66 -11.86 6.89 -3.90
C PRO A 66 -12.59 6.47 -2.63
N ARG A 67 -13.03 5.20 -2.54
CA ARG A 67 -13.61 4.64 -1.31
C ARG A 67 -12.55 4.15 -0.32
N ARG A 68 -11.28 4.04 -0.72
CA ARG A 68 -10.19 3.52 0.12
C ARG A 68 -9.16 4.60 0.45
N LEU A 69 -8.48 5.11 -0.57
CA LEU A 69 -7.29 5.96 -0.44
C LEU A 69 -6.33 5.41 0.63
N ASP A 70 -5.92 4.16 0.52
CA ASP A 70 -5.25 3.38 1.58
C ASP A 70 -3.89 2.85 1.12
N ILE A 71 -2.75 3.10 1.76
CA ILE A 71 -2.59 3.81 3.04
C ILE A 71 -2.91 5.31 3.00
N ASP A 72 -3.13 5.89 4.18
CA ASP A 72 -3.25 7.33 4.31
C ASP A 72 -1.99 8.05 3.82
N TRP A 73 -2.16 9.13 3.06
CA TRP A 73 -1.08 9.95 2.51
C TRP A 73 -0.07 10.42 3.57
N SER A 74 -0.50 10.57 4.83
CA SER A 74 0.37 10.97 5.95
C SER A 74 1.52 10.00 6.21
N TRP A 75 1.39 8.73 5.82
CA TRP A 75 2.42 7.70 6.00
C TRP A 75 3.46 7.65 4.88
N VAL A 76 3.20 8.29 3.74
CA VAL A 76 4.06 8.19 2.56
C VAL A 76 5.47 8.73 2.83
N ASN A 77 5.60 9.87 3.50
CA ASN A 77 6.92 10.42 3.86
C ASN A 77 7.71 9.47 4.76
N TYR A 78 7.05 8.79 5.70
CA TYR A 78 7.70 7.80 6.55
C TYR A 78 8.15 6.58 5.74
N ALA A 79 7.28 6.04 4.86
CA ALA A 79 7.64 4.94 3.97
C ALA A 79 8.86 5.27 3.10
N ILE A 80 8.89 6.45 2.47
CA ILE A 80 10.04 6.92 1.68
C ILE A 80 11.30 7.00 2.55
N SER A 81 11.21 7.55 3.76
CA SER A 81 12.37 7.67 4.67
C SER A 81 12.96 6.32 5.08
N LYS A 82 12.17 5.25 4.99
CA LYS A 82 12.56 3.87 5.27
C LYS A 82 13.04 3.11 4.01
N GLY A 83 13.04 3.76 2.84
CA GLY A 83 13.39 3.13 1.56
C GLY A 83 12.29 2.22 1.00
N VAL A 84 11.05 2.34 1.49
CA VAL A 84 9.92 1.54 0.99
C VAL A 84 9.36 2.21 -0.25
N LEU A 85 9.32 1.47 -1.36
CA LEU A 85 8.60 1.88 -2.56
C LEU A 85 7.08 1.85 -2.32
N LEU A 86 6.37 2.78 -2.98
CA LEU A 86 4.92 2.79 -3.03
C LEU A 86 4.43 2.36 -4.41
N SER A 87 3.19 1.87 -4.53
CA SER A 87 2.57 1.51 -5.82
C SER A 87 1.14 2.07 -5.87
N LEU A 88 0.86 2.92 -6.86
CA LEU A 88 -0.49 3.44 -7.12
C LEU A 88 -1.30 2.39 -7.88
N ASN A 89 -2.33 1.85 -7.23
CA ASN A 89 -3.18 0.79 -7.80
C ASN A 89 -4.68 1.14 -7.65
N PRO A 90 -5.49 1.10 -8.73
CA PRO A 90 -6.89 1.51 -8.67
C PRO A 90 -7.87 0.53 -8.05
N ASP A 91 -7.46 -0.73 -7.84
CA ASP A 91 -8.37 -1.80 -7.38
C ASP A 91 -9.62 -1.87 -8.28
N ALA A 92 -9.38 -1.78 -9.60
CA ALA A 92 -10.40 -1.65 -10.61
C ALA A 92 -11.17 -2.95 -10.77
N HIS A 93 -12.49 -2.87 -10.64
CA HIS A 93 -13.43 -3.99 -10.86
C HIS A 93 -14.30 -3.78 -12.12
N SER A 94 -14.03 -2.70 -12.86
CA SER A 94 -14.56 -2.39 -14.18
C SER A 94 -13.50 -1.59 -14.94
N VAL A 95 -13.70 -1.38 -16.25
CA VAL A 95 -12.78 -0.58 -17.08
C VAL A 95 -12.75 0.87 -16.59
N GLU A 96 -13.92 1.43 -16.25
CA GLU A 96 -14.06 2.79 -15.72
C GLU A 96 -13.38 2.93 -14.36
N GLY A 97 -13.27 1.84 -13.59
CA GLY A 97 -12.56 1.84 -12.32
C GLY A 97 -11.06 2.14 -12.45
N ILE A 98 -10.47 2.04 -13.64
CA ILE A 98 -9.07 2.42 -13.91
C ILE A 98 -8.87 3.93 -13.71
N ASP A 99 -9.87 4.75 -14.02
CA ASP A 99 -9.79 6.22 -13.92
C ASP A 99 -9.64 6.70 -12.47
N HIS A 100 -9.91 5.83 -11.48
CA HIS A 100 -9.61 6.11 -10.08
C HIS A 100 -8.13 6.38 -9.80
N ILE A 101 -7.21 6.08 -10.72
CA ILE A 101 -5.78 6.46 -10.62
C ILE A 101 -5.64 7.96 -10.31
N GLU A 102 -6.52 8.81 -10.85
CA GLU A 102 -6.50 10.27 -10.63
C GLU A 102 -6.49 10.63 -9.14
N TYR A 103 -7.34 10.00 -8.32
CA TYR A 103 -7.40 10.28 -6.89
C TYR A 103 -6.13 9.86 -6.14
N GLY A 104 -5.50 8.77 -6.58
CA GLY A 104 -4.21 8.32 -6.08
C GLY A 104 -3.08 9.29 -6.39
N ILE A 105 -3.09 9.86 -7.60
CA ILE A 105 -2.13 10.91 -8.00
C ILE A 105 -2.28 12.13 -7.10
N LEU A 106 -3.51 12.59 -6.83
CA LEU A 106 -3.75 13.72 -5.92
C LEU A 106 -3.23 13.42 -4.50
N SER A 107 -3.47 12.21 -4.00
CA SER A 107 -2.96 11.74 -2.70
C SER A 107 -1.43 11.71 -2.67
N ALA A 108 -0.80 11.19 -3.73
CA ALA A 108 0.65 11.10 -3.88
C ALA A 108 1.33 12.48 -3.96
N GLN A 109 0.73 13.42 -4.71
CA GLN A 109 1.21 14.80 -4.81
C GLN A 109 1.12 15.53 -3.47
N LYS A 110 0.01 15.35 -2.74
CA LYS A 110 -0.16 15.92 -1.40
C LYS A 110 0.94 15.46 -0.43
N SER A 111 1.44 14.24 -0.59
CA SER A 111 2.53 13.69 0.21
C SER A 111 3.93 13.82 -0.42
N MET A 112 4.07 14.54 -1.53
CA MET A 112 5.35 14.71 -2.26
C MET A 112 6.02 13.39 -2.68
N LEU A 113 5.23 12.37 -3.03
CA LEU A 113 5.76 11.11 -3.57
C LEU A 113 6.41 11.37 -4.94
N THR A 114 7.69 11.00 -5.07
CA THR A 114 8.42 11.14 -6.34
C THR A 114 8.34 9.85 -7.17
N LYS A 115 8.61 9.96 -8.47
CA LYS A 115 8.60 8.81 -9.39
C LYS A 115 9.63 7.74 -9.00
N GLU A 116 10.77 8.14 -8.44
CA GLU A 116 11.84 7.23 -8.01
C GLU A 116 11.42 6.35 -6.83
N ASN A 117 10.47 6.83 -6.03
CA ASN A 117 9.91 6.11 -4.89
C ASN A 117 8.57 5.42 -5.21
N ASN A 118 8.15 5.41 -6.48
CA ASN A 118 6.88 4.85 -6.94
C ASN A 118 7.10 3.75 -7.98
N LEU A 119 6.80 2.51 -7.60
CA LEU A 119 6.87 1.34 -8.47
C LEU A 119 6.00 1.51 -9.72
N SER A 120 4.84 2.16 -9.62
CA SER A 120 3.93 2.39 -10.77
C SER A 120 4.52 3.35 -11.81
N SER A 121 5.61 4.04 -11.51
CA SER A 121 6.34 4.90 -12.46
C SER A 121 7.46 4.17 -13.19
N PHE A 122 7.73 2.91 -12.86
CA PHE A 122 8.77 2.12 -13.52
C PHE A 122 8.32 1.75 -14.94
N SER A 123 9.25 1.82 -15.87
CA SER A 123 9.14 1.24 -17.19
C SER A 123 9.12 -0.29 -17.12
N LEU A 124 8.72 -0.93 -18.23
CA LEU A 124 8.72 -2.40 -18.31
C LEU A 124 10.10 -3.02 -17.98
N PRO A 125 11.24 -2.55 -18.52
CA PRO A 125 12.55 -3.07 -18.14
C PRO A 125 12.88 -2.93 -16.65
N GLU A 126 12.50 -1.80 -16.02
CA GLU A 126 12.71 -1.57 -14.59
C GLU A 126 11.88 -2.52 -13.73
N ILE A 127 10.63 -2.80 -14.12
CA ILE A 127 9.78 -3.80 -13.45
C ILE A 127 10.35 -5.22 -13.63
N GLN A 128 10.79 -5.58 -14.83
CA GLN A 128 11.41 -6.89 -15.10
C GLN A 128 12.66 -7.08 -14.23
N GLN A 129 13.52 -6.07 -14.18
CA GLN A 129 14.68 -6.07 -13.29
C GLN A 129 14.29 -6.17 -11.81
N TYR A 130 13.26 -5.44 -11.36
CA TYR A 130 12.75 -5.53 -9.99
C TYR A 130 12.22 -6.92 -9.64
N LEU A 131 11.54 -7.59 -10.58
CA LEU A 131 11.00 -8.93 -10.41
C LEU A 131 12.02 -10.05 -10.63
N GLY A 132 13.18 -9.73 -11.23
CA GLY A 132 14.24 -10.69 -11.57
C GLY A 132 13.88 -11.60 -12.75
N VAL A 133 13.12 -11.08 -13.73
CA VAL A 133 12.69 -11.79 -14.96
C VAL A 133 13.24 -11.16 -16.22
#